data_AF-A0A433VCI1-F1
#
_entry.id   AF-A0A433VCI1-F1
#
_cell.length_a   1.000
_cell.length_b   1.000
_cell.length_c   1.000
_cell.angle_alpha   90.00
_cell.angle_beta   90.00
_cell.angle_gamma   90.00
#
_symmetry.space_group_name_H-M   'P 1'
#
loop_
_entity.id
_entity.type
_entity.pdbx_description
1 polymer ?
#
loop_
_entity_poly.entity_id
_entity_poly.type
_entity_poly.pdbx_seq_one_letter_code
_entity_poly.pdbx_strand_id
1 'polypeptide(L)' 'MTAGRNESSRYDPRENVSRHAVSHPNLCRQMASRYDWTLLRVEPTDTRILEFDCVFEGKTEFPSYFQENDDDE' A
#
# COMPACT_ATOMS: atom_id res chain seq x y z
N MET A 1 -3.86 23.78 -11.82
CA MET A 1 -2.96 22.95 -10.99
C MET A 1 -3.59 21.59 -10.82
N THR A 2 -3.50 20.73 -11.85
CA THR A 2 -4.01 19.36 -11.80
C THR A 2 -2.95 18.52 -11.09
N ALA A 3 -3.20 18.16 -9.83
CA ALA A 3 -2.37 17.19 -9.12
C ALA A 3 -2.55 15.84 -9.81
N GLY A 4 -1.65 15.54 -10.75
CA GLY A 4 -1.53 14.22 -11.35
C GLY A 4 -1.33 13.21 -10.22
N ARG A 5 -2.23 12.23 -10.14
CA ARG A 5 -2.08 11.05 -9.29
C ARG A 5 -0.83 10.32 -9.76
N ASN A 6 0.31 10.66 -9.16
CA ASN A 6 1.58 10.01 -9.40
C ASN A 6 1.47 8.61 -8.77
N GLU A 7 1.48 7.58 -9.61
CA GLU A 7 1.44 6.16 -9.22
C GLU A 7 2.58 5.73 -8.27
N SER A 8 3.51 6.63 -7.94
CA SER A 8 4.59 6.46 -6.96
C SER A 8 4.30 7.03 -5.56
N SER A 9 3.14 7.66 -5.34
CA SER A 9 2.88 8.53 -4.17
C SER A 9 2.27 7.83 -2.95
N ARG A 10 2.49 6.51 -2.79
CA ARG A 10 2.03 5.76 -1.61
C ARG A 10 2.86 6.06 -0.37
N TYR A 11 4.14 6.40 -0.57
CA TYR A 11 5.08 6.74 0.48
C TYR A 11 5.17 8.27 0.66
N ASP A 12 4.98 8.75 1.89
CA ASP A 12 5.23 10.12 2.29
C ASP A 12 6.61 10.22 2.97
N PRO A 13 7.60 10.89 2.35
CA PRO A 13 8.95 10.99 2.89
C PRO A 13 9.07 11.95 4.09
N ARG A 14 8.05 12.77 4.37
CA ARG A 14 8.07 13.70 5.51
C ARG A 14 7.70 12.98 6.80
N GLU A 15 6.72 12.10 6.71
CA GLU A 15 6.28 11.26 7.84
C GLU A 15 7.00 9.90 7.88
N ASN A 16 7.72 9.53 6.81
CA ASN A 16 8.30 8.18 6.63
C ASN A 16 7.23 7.10 6.76
N VAL A 17 6.10 7.25 6.05
CA VAL A 17 4.98 6.31 6.10
C VAL A 17 4.49 5.95 4.71
N SER A 18 3.92 4.75 4.54
CA SER A 18 3.26 4.33 3.32
C SER A 18 1.77 4.05 3.55
N ARG A 19 0.89 4.51 2.64
CA ARG A 19 -0.57 4.40 2.78
C ARG A 19 -1.18 3.48 1.72
N HIS A 20 -1.90 2.45 2.13
CA HIS A 20 -2.59 1.51 1.24
C HIS A 20 -4.07 1.41 1.56
N ALA A 21 -4.90 1.70 0.56
CA ALA A 21 -6.35 1.67 0.71
C ALA A 21 -6.89 0.23 0.60
N VAL A 22 -7.79 -0.15 1.50
CA VAL A 22 -8.43 -1.46 1.62
C VAL A 22 -9.93 -1.33 1.88
N SER A 23 -10.68 -2.38 1.56
CA SER A 23 -12.11 -2.43 1.83
C SER A 23 -12.46 -2.73 3.29
N HIS A 24 -11.56 -3.38 4.04
CA HIS A 24 -11.82 -3.79 5.42
C HIS A 24 -10.58 -3.57 6.30
N PRO A 25 -10.75 -3.13 7.56
CA PRO A 25 -9.63 -2.80 8.44
C PRO A 25 -8.78 -4.03 8.80
N ASN A 26 -9.37 -5.24 8.79
CA ASN A 26 -8.64 -6.49 9.02
C ASN A 26 -7.64 -6.81 7.92
N LEU A 27 -7.78 -6.26 6.71
CA LEU A 27 -6.82 -6.45 5.62
C LEU A 27 -5.49 -5.75 5.94
N CYS A 28 -5.51 -4.63 6.67
CA CYS A 28 -4.29 -3.94 7.10
C CYS A 28 -3.38 -4.84 7.94
N ARG A 29 -3.98 -5.58 8.89
CA ARG A 29 -3.24 -6.52 9.76
C ARG A 29 -2.70 -7.72 8.99
N GLN A 30 -3.47 -8.22 8.02
CA GLN A 30 -3.03 -9.32 7.16
C GLN A 30 -1.87 -8.89 6.27
N MET A 31 -1.90 -7.68 5.70
CA MET A 31 -0.79 -7.14 4.92
C MET A 31 0.46 -6.93 5.78
N ALA A 32 0.31 -6.33 6.96
CA ALA A 32 1.39 -6.20 7.94
C ALA A 32 2.07 -7.55 8.20
N SER A 33 1.28 -8.57 8.56
CA SER A 33 1.81 -9.89 8.88
C SER A 33 2.39 -10.61 7.66
N ARG A 34 1.84 -10.41 6.46
CA ARG A 34 2.26 -11.12 5.25
C ARG A 34 3.58 -10.60 4.70
N TYR A 35 3.78 -9.29 4.76
CA TYR A 35 4.94 -8.61 4.18
C TYR A 35 5.92 -8.09 5.24
N ASP A 36 5.71 -8.45 6.51
CA ASP A 36 6.49 -7.98 7.65
C ASP A 36 6.54 -6.44 7.75
N TRP A 37 5.40 -5.79 7.46
CA TRP A 37 5.25 -4.33 7.56
C TRP A 37 4.71 -3.91 8.92
N THR A 38 5.28 -2.86 9.49
CA THR A 38 4.79 -2.26 10.74
C THR A 38 3.54 -1.43 10.49
N LEU A 39 2.37 -1.92 10.88
CA LEU A 39 1.11 -1.15 10.82
C LEU A 39 1.07 -0.11 11.95
N LEU A 40 1.05 1.17 11.60
CA LEU A 40 0.97 2.28 12.56
C LEU A 40 -0.47 2.59 12.92
N ARG A 41 -1.36 2.72 11.93
CA ARG A 41 -2.77 3.06 12.13
C ARG A 41 -3.63 2.68 10.92
N VAL A 42 -4.94 2.63 11.14
CA VAL A 42 -5.96 2.45 10.09
C VAL A 42 -6.88 3.66 10.12
N GLU A 43 -6.95 4.38 9.02
CA GLU A 43 -7.74 5.60 8.87
C GLU A 43 -8.98 5.29 8.00
N PRO A 44 -10.21 5.64 8.41
CA PRO A 44 -11.35 5.52 7.51
C PRO A 44 -11.24 6.55 6.38
N THR A 45 -11.61 6.16 5.17
CA THR A 45 -11.66 7.04 3.99
C THR A 45 -13.11 7.37 3.63
N ASP A 46 -13.30 8.47 2.89
CA ASP A 46 -14.62 8.87 2.39
C ASP A 46 -15.07 8.04 1.16
N THR A 47 -14.29 7.05 0.74
CA THR A 47 -14.57 6.28 -0.47
C THR A 47 -15.42 5.04 -0.17
N ARG A 48 -16.44 4.77 -1.01
CA ARG A 48 -17.36 3.63 -0.82
C ARG A 48 -16.78 2.24 -1.13
N ILE A 49 -15.58 2.17 -1.71
CA ILE A 49 -14.98 0.91 -2.21
C ILE A 49 -13.78 0.51 -1.35
N LEU A 50 -12.92 1.47 -1.00
CA LEU A 50 -11.75 1.26 -0.16
C LEU A 50 -11.88 2.15 1.07
N GLU A 51 -12.84 1.80 1.92
CA GLU A 51 -13.29 2.58 3.08
C GLU A 51 -12.21 2.79 4.15
N PHE A 52 -11.02 2.17 4.03
CA PHE A 52 -9.95 2.29 5.00
C PHE A 52 -8.59 2.46 4.32
N ASP A 53 -7.72 3.31 4.86
CA ASP A 53 -6.31 3.42 4.51
C ASP A 53 -5.46 2.83 5.64
N CYS A 54 -4.64 1.85 5.27
CA CYS A 54 -3.62 1.25 6.14
C CYS A 54 -2.36 2.10 6.07
N VAL A 55 -1.92 2.66 7.20
CA VAL A 55 -0.70 3.45 7.29
C VAL A 55 0.41 2.60 7.89
N PHE A 56 1.43 2.30 7.10
CA PHE A 56 2.60 1.54 7.51
C PHE A 56 3.81 2.44 7.72
N GLU A 57 4.74 2.00 8.55
CA GLU A 57 6.04 2.64 8.71
C GLU A 57 6.94 2.39 7.50
N GLY A 58 7.67 3.42 7.08
CA GLY A 58 8.66 3.33 6.02
C GLY A 58 8.06 3.17 4.62
N LYS A 59 8.92 2.76 3.68
CA LYS A 59 8.56 2.48 2.29
C LYS A 59 8.13 1.01 2.18
N THR A 60 6.89 0.79 1.76
CA THR A 60 6.33 -0.55 1.53
C THR A 60 6.14 -0.78 0.03
N GLU A 61 6.69 -1.87 -0.50
CA GLU A 61 6.58 -2.23 -1.92
C GLU A 61 6.12 -3.68 -2.04
N PHE A 62 5.13 -3.93 -2.90
CA PHE A 62 4.72 -5.29 -3.20
C PHE A 62 5.84 -5.99 -3.99
N PRO A 63 6.14 -7.26 -3.68
CA PRO A 63 7.09 -8.02 -4.48
C PRO A 63 6.60 -8.11 -5.93
N SER A 64 7.47 -7.77 -6.88
CA SER A 64 7.20 -7.92 -8.31
C SER A 64 7.27 -9.41 -8.67
N TYR A 65 6.13 -10.06 -8.87
CA TYR A 65 6.08 -11.47 -9.32
C TYR A 65 6.31 -11.64 -10.83
N PHE A 66 6.83 -10.64 -11.53
CA PHE A 66 7.29 -10.78 -12.92
C PHE A 66 8.65 -11.47 -12.91
N GLN A 67 8.65 -12.76 -12.61
CA GLN A 67 9.72 -13.64 -13.02
C GLN A 67 9.44 -13.98 -14.50
N GLU A 68 10.40 -13.64 -15.35
CA GLU A 68 10.45 -13.91 -16.78
C GLU A 68 9.81 -15.27 -17.14
N ASN A 69 8.78 -15.25 -17.99
CA ASN A 69 8.56 -16.38 -18.89
C ASN A 69 9.41 -16.07 -20.13
N ASP A 70 10.73 -16.21 -19.99
CA ASP A 70 11.70 -16.22 -21.10
C ASP A 70 12.28 -17.65 -21.13
N ASP A 71 11.54 -18.54 -21.78
CA ASP A 71 11.86 -19.90 -22.27
C ASP A 71 10.47 -20.47 -22.69
N ASP A 72 10.14 -20.65 -23.97
CA ASP A 72 10.78 -21.54 -24.96
C ASP A 72 10.69 -20.95 -26.39
N GLU A 73 11.73 -21.25 -27.15
CA GLU A 73 11.98 -21.01 -28.60
C GLU A 73 10.97 -21.69 -29.56
#